data_AF-A0A536L9C0-F1
#
_entry.id   AF-A0A536L9C0-F1
#
_cell.length_a   1.000
_cell.length_b   1.000
_cell.length_c   1.000
_cell.angle_alpha   90.00
_cell.angle_beta   90.00
_cell.angle_gamma   90.00
#
_symmetry.space_group_name_H-M   'P 1'
#
loop_
_entity.id
_entity.type
_entity.pdbx_description
1 polymer ?
#
loop_
_entity_poly.entity_id
_entity_poly.type
_entity_poly.pdbx_seq_one_letter_code
_entity_poly.pdbx_strand_id
1 'polypeptide(L)'
;MAVHFEAEYLPALAGLVVGALIGYVLATSTHRASTWDTRVTLPLVLAAGAAHLALIPAVEAQRQLLFGLYFAAVTGTFALALLRVGIWKLGALVFPAGSILAYFYFALTAHEADFIGLAVKVVEAAVIVAAVRSVLARSEAGARRPYAA
;
A
#
# COMPACT_ATOMS: atom_id res chain seq x y z
N MET A 1 5.86 23.56 11.11
CA MET A 1 5.50 22.18 11.48
C MET A 1 6.79 21.41 11.67
N ALA A 2 7.13 21.02 12.90
CA ALA A 2 8.30 20.20 13.18
C ALA A 2 7.91 18.73 13.06
N VAL A 3 8.75 17.91 12.44
CA VAL A 3 8.54 16.46 12.35
C VAL A 3 9.26 15.83 13.53
N HIS A 4 8.54 15.06 14.33
CA HIS A 4 9.09 14.44 15.54
C HIS A 4 9.34 12.95 15.33
N PHE A 5 10.17 12.37 16.18
CA PHE A 5 10.34 10.92 16.23
C PHE A 5 9.51 10.36 17.37
N GLU A 6 8.58 9.47 17.06
CA GLU A 6 7.69 8.84 18.04
C GLU A 6 7.99 7.35 18.14
N ALA A 7 8.61 6.94 19.26
CA ALA A 7 8.99 5.55 19.47
C ALA A 7 7.79 4.59 19.48
N GLU A 8 6.61 5.10 19.86
CA GLU A 8 5.35 4.34 19.86
C GLU A 8 4.94 3.87 18.47
N TYR A 9 5.46 4.50 17.40
CA TYR A 9 5.13 4.14 16.02
C TYR A 9 6.11 3.13 15.42
N LEU A 10 7.20 2.76 16.13
CA LEU A 10 8.14 1.71 15.70
C LEU A 10 7.47 0.40 15.24
N PRO A 11 6.37 -0.09 15.84
CA PRO A 11 5.66 -1.26 15.36
C PRO A 11 5.23 -1.17 13.89
N ALA A 12 5.01 0.02 13.35
CA ALA A 12 4.70 0.23 11.93
C ALA A 12 5.80 -0.32 11.02
N LEU A 13 7.06 -0.14 11.39
CA LEU A 13 8.20 -0.63 10.61
C LEU A 13 8.24 -2.17 10.61
N ALA A 14 7.93 -2.80 11.75
CA ALA A 14 7.77 -4.25 11.80
C ALA A 14 6.57 -4.70 10.93
N GLY A 15 5.47 -3.96 10.97
CA GLY A 15 4.31 -4.17 10.08
C GLY A 15 4.69 -4.11 8.60
N LEU A 16 5.47 -3.11 8.17
CA LEU A 16 5.97 -3.01 6.80
C LEU A 16 6.74 -4.27 6.39
N VAL A 17 7.70 -4.71 7.22
CA VAL A 17 8.54 -5.87 6.93
C VAL A 17 7.71 -7.15 6.87
N VAL A 18 6.90 -7.41 7.89
CA VAL A 18 6.07 -8.62 7.99
C VAL A 18 5.06 -8.67 6.85
N GLY A 19 4.38 -7.56 6.57
CA GLY A 19 3.42 -7.47 5.46
C GLY A 19 4.08 -7.70 4.10
N ALA A 20 5.27 -7.14 3.86
CA ALA A 20 6.03 -7.38 2.63
C ALA A 20 6.38 -8.84 2.45
N LEU A 21 6.87 -9.51 3.50
CA LEU A 21 7.26 -10.92 3.46
C LEU A 21 6.05 -11.83 3.19
N ILE A 22 4.95 -11.64 3.93
CA ILE A 22 3.71 -12.39 3.71
C ILE A 22 3.19 -12.14 2.29
N GLY A 23 3.17 -10.88 1.86
CA GLY A 23 2.68 -10.49 0.54
C GLY A 23 3.49 -11.13 -0.57
N TYR A 24 4.81 -11.18 -0.42
CA TYR A 24 5.72 -11.87 -1.34
C TYR A 24 5.43 -13.38 -1.39
N VAL A 25 5.44 -14.06 -0.24
CA VAL A 25 5.24 -15.51 -0.15
C VAL A 25 3.90 -15.93 -0.78
N LEU A 26 2.82 -15.22 -0.48
CA LEU A 26 1.49 -15.51 -1.03
C LEU A 26 1.42 -15.20 -2.53
N ALA A 27 1.99 -14.08 -2.97
CA ALA A 27 1.99 -13.73 -4.38
C ALA A 27 2.85 -14.69 -5.23
N THR A 28 3.95 -15.21 -4.69
CA THR A 28 4.77 -16.23 -5.37
C THR A 28 4.07 -17.58 -5.43
N SER A 29 3.43 -18.00 -4.33
CA SER A 29 2.77 -19.32 -4.25
C SER A 29 1.57 -19.43 -5.19
N THR A 30 0.93 -18.32 -5.54
CA THR A 30 -0.26 -18.34 -6.39
C THR A 30 0.06 -18.29 -7.89
N HIS A 31 1.25 -17.84 -8.31
CA HIS A 31 1.66 -17.67 -9.72
C HIS A 31 0.63 -16.93 -10.63
N ARG A 32 -0.28 -16.15 -10.05
CA ARG A 32 -1.43 -15.55 -10.76
C ARG A 32 -1.18 -14.13 -11.26
N ALA A 33 -0.22 -13.42 -10.67
CA ALA A 33 0.11 -12.04 -11.03
C ALA A 33 1.33 -11.97 -11.97
N SER A 34 1.55 -10.80 -12.58
CA SER A 34 2.77 -10.54 -13.35
C SER A 34 4.01 -10.61 -12.45
N THR A 35 5.18 -10.90 -13.00
CA THR A 35 6.43 -10.97 -12.23
C THR A 35 6.69 -9.70 -11.43
N TRP A 36 6.42 -8.52 -12.01
CA TRP A 36 6.54 -7.24 -11.32
C TRP A 36 5.54 -7.11 -10.17
N ASP A 37 4.29 -7.49 -10.39
CA ASP A 37 3.26 -7.41 -9.35
C ASP A 37 3.55 -8.38 -8.20
N THR A 38 4.00 -9.60 -8.49
CA THR A 38 4.38 -10.57 -7.47
C THR A 38 5.58 -10.13 -6.65
N ARG A 39 6.61 -9.54 -7.30
CA ARG A 39 7.87 -9.19 -6.63
C ARG A 39 7.84 -7.84 -5.94
N VAL A 40 6.98 -6.92 -6.38
CA VAL A 40 7.01 -5.52 -5.96
C VAL A 40 5.64 -5.07 -5.48
N THR A 41 4.66 -4.98 -6.39
CA THR A 41 3.38 -4.32 -6.08
C THR A 41 2.65 -4.99 -4.91
N LEU A 42 2.47 -6.31 -4.95
CA LEU A 42 1.70 -7.04 -3.94
C LEU A 42 2.38 -7.11 -2.57
N PRO A 43 3.70 -7.34 -2.47
CA PRO A 43 4.44 -7.13 -1.22
C PRO A 43 4.23 -5.74 -0.62
N LEU A 44 4.37 -4.68 -1.43
CA LEU A 44 4.24 -3.30 -0.95
C LEU A 44 2.80 -2.97 -0.51
N VAL A 45 1.79 -3.45 -1.24
CA VAL A 45 0.37 -3.31 -0.85
C VAL A 45 0.17 -3.89 0.54
N LEU A 46 0.59 -5.14 0.77
CA LEU A 46 0.37 -5.79 2.05
C LEU A 46 1.24 -5.20 3.17
N ALA A 47 2.46 -4.73 2.86
CA ALA A 47 3.30 -3.96 3.77
C ALA A 47 2.59 -2.71 4.30
N ALA A 48 2.02 -1.89 3.39
CA ALA A 48 1.30 -0.68 3.76
C ALA A 48 0.10 -0.99 4.67
N GLY A 49 -0.68 -2.03 4.35
CA GLY A 49 -1.79 -2.47 5.19
C GLY A 49 -1.32 -2.91 6.59
N ALA A 50 -0.32 -3.78 6.65
CA ALA A 50 0.19 -4.31 7.92
C ALA A 50 0.83 -3.24 8.81
N ALA A 51 1.46 -2.22 8.22
CA ALA A 51 1.96 -1.07 8.97
C ALA A 51 0.82 -0.29 9.66
N HIS A 52 -0.30 -0.08 8.98
CA HIS A 52 -1.46 0.59 9.57
C HIS A 52 -2.14 -0.28 10.63
N LEU A 53 -2.21 -1.59 10.42
CA LEU A 53 -2.68 -2.51 11.46
C LEU A 53 -1.81 -2.41 12.73
N ALA A 54 -0.48 -2.37 12.57
CA ALA A 54 0.45 -2.27 13.69
C ALA A 54 0.39 -0.92 14.42
N LEU A 55 -0.08 0.14 13.75
CA LEU A 55 -0.25 1.47 14.33
C LEU A 55 -1.56 1.64 15.12
N ILE A 56 -2.54 0.75 14.96
CA ILE A 56 -3.84 0.87 15.66
C ILE A 56 -3.67 1.09 17.18
N PRO A 57 -2.81 0.35 17.91
CA PRO A 57 -2.67 0.55 19.36
C PRO A 57 -2.04 1.89 19.76
N ALA A 58 -1.32 2.55 18.84
CA ALA A 58 -0.52 3.74 19.11
C ALA A 58 -1.21 5.06 18.68
N VAL A 59 -2.35 4.98 17.98
CA VAL A 59 -3.10 6.16 17.53
C VAL A 59 -4.34 6.40 18.39
N GLU A 60 -4.86 7.63 18.39
CA GLU A 60 -6.06 7.98 19.15
C GLU A 60 -7.25 7.13 18.71
N ALA A 61 -8.17 6.86 19.64
CA ALA A 61 -9.35 6.02 19.39
C ALA A 61 -10.16 6.44 18.14
N GLN A 62 -10.25 7.74 17.87
CA GLN A 62 -10.93 8.25 16.67
C GLN A 62 -10.23 7.82 15.36
N ARG A 63 -8.91 7.69 15.37
CA ARG A 63 -8.10 7.30 14.20
C ARG A 63 -7.97 5.79 14.04
N GLN A 64 -8.13 5.02 15.12
CA GLN A 64 -8.09 3.56 15.08
C GLN A 64 -9.06 2.99 14.03
N LEU A 65 -10.27 3.54 13.94
CA LEU A 65 -11.25 3.14 12.92
C LEU A 65 -10.74 3.40 11.51
N LEU A 66 -10.16 4.58 11.25
CA LEU A 66 -9.62 4.93 9.92
C LEU A 66 -8.47 4.02 9.51
N PHE A 67 -7.57 3.71 10.45
CA PHE A 67 -6.45 2.79 10.23
C PHE A 67 -6.94 1.36 9.98
N GLY A 68 -7.93 0.90 10.74
CA GLY A 68 -8.56 -0.41 10.54
C GLY A 68 -9.29 -0.52 9.21
N LEU A 69 -10.06 0.50 8.81
CA LEU A 69 -10.74 0.56 7.52
C LEU A 69 -9.74 0.57 6.35
N TYR A 70 -8.67 1.34 6.49
CA TYR A 70 -7.58 1.35 5.51
C TYR A 70 -6.93 -0.03 5.38
N PHE A 71 -6.55 -0.66 6.50
CA PHE A 71 -6.01 -2.02 6.52
C PHE A 71 -6.94 -3.01 5.81
N ALA A 72 -8.24 -2.97 6.11
CA ALA A 72 -9.24 -3.83 5.47
C ALA A 72 -9.33 -3.58 3.95
N ALA A 73 -9.34 -2.32 3.53
CA ALA A 73 -9.41 -1.94 2.11
C ALA A 73 -8.18 -2.39 1.31
N VAL A 74 -6.98 -2.24 1.87
CA VAL A 74 -5.73 -2.66 1.24
C VAL A 74 -5.58 -4.18 1.23
N THR A 75 -6.00 -4.86 2.29
CA THR A 75 -6.05 -6.34 2.33
C THR A 75 -7.06 -6.89 1.32
N GLY A 76 -8.23 -6.26 1.20
CA GLY A 76 -9.22 -6.59 0.17
C GLY A 76 -8.65 -6.38 -1.24
N THR A 77 -7.92 -5.28 -1.46
CA THR A 77 -7.19 -5.03 -2.71
C THR A 77 -6.20 -6.14 -3.02
N PHE A 78 -5.42 -6.57 -2.04
CA PHE A 78 -4.48 -7.67 -2.18
C PHE A 78 -5.19 -9.00 -2.53
N ALA A 79 -6.29 -9.30 -1.83
CA ALA A 79 -7.10 -10.49 -2.10
C ALA A 79 -7.68 -10.48 -3.54
N LEU A 80 -8.23 -9.36 -3.98
CA LEU A 80 -8.70 -9.18 -5.37
C LEU A 80 -7.58 -9.42 -6.38
N ALA A 81 -6.36 -9.01 -6.07
CA ALA A 81 -5.21 -9.26 -6.93
C ALA A 81 -4.87 -10.75 -7.03
N LEU A 82 -4.88 -11.48 -5.91
CA LEU A 82 -4.70 -12.94 -5.90
C LEU A 82 -5.82 -13.68 -6.65
N LEU A 83 -7.03 -13.10 -6.67
CA LEU A 83 -8.18 -13.59 -7.42
C LEU A 83 -8.21 -13.12 -8.89
N ARG A 84 -7.22 -12.33 -9.34
CA ARG A 84 -7.12 -11.76 -10.69
C ARG A 84 -8.27 -10.83 -11.08
N VAL A 85 -8.94 -10.21 -10.12
CA VAL A 85 -10.02 -9.25 -10.39
C VAL A 85 -9.41 -7.89 -10.75
N GLY A 86 -9.43 -7.53 -12.04
CA GLY A 86 -8.66 -6.40 -12.59
C GLY A 86 -8.80 -5.05 -11.87
N ILE A 87 -9.90 -4.81 -11.16
CA ILE A 87 -10.15 -3.59 -10.38
C ILE A 87 -9.16 -3.37 -9.23
N TRP A 88 -8.44 -4.41 -8.79
CA TRP A 88 -7.46 -4.31 -7.70
C TRP A 88 -6.40 -3.23 -7.94
N LYS A 89 -6.07 -2.92 -9.20
CA LYS A 89 -5.14 -1.85 -9.56
C LYS A 89 -5.63 -0.47 -9.14
N LEU A 90 -6.93 -0.22 -9.23
CA LEU A 90 -7.54 1.01 -8.74
C LEU A 90 -7.48 1.08 -7.22
N GLY A 91 -7.74 -0.03 -6.52
CA GLY A 91 -7.57 -0.10 -5.06
C GLY A 91 -6.13 0.23 -4.62
N ALA A 92 -5.13 -0.35 -5.31
CA ALA A 92 -3.71 -0.10 -5.03
C ALA A 92 -3.27 1.34 -5.35
N LEU A 93 -4.09 2.11 -6.07
CA LEU A 93 -3.84 3.53 -6.34
C LEU A 93 -4.60 4.42 -5.35
N VAL A 94 -5.92 4.21 -5.26
CA VAL A 94 -6.85 5.11 -4.56
C VAL A 94 -6.65 5.04 -3.05
N PHE A 95 -6.52 3.85 -2.47
CA PHE A 95 -6.37 3.74 -1.02
C PHE A 95 -5.06 4.36 -0.54
N PRO A 96 -3.88 4.03 -1.10
CA PRO A 96 -2.63 4.68 -0.70
C PRO A 96 -2.66 6.19 -0.92
N ALA A 97 -3.23 6.67 -2.03
CA ALA A 97 -3.37 8.11 -2.27
C ALA A 97 -4.24 8.80 -1.21
N GLY A 98 -5.39 8.20 -0.87
CA GLY A 98 -6.25 8.71 0.20
C GLY A 98 -5.56 8.72 1.56
N SER A 99 -4.78 7.68 1.87
CA SER A 99 -3.97 7.57 3.10
C SER A 99 -2.87 8.63 3.19
N ILE A 100 -2.22 8.95 2.07
CA ILE A 100 -1.24 10.04 1.97
C ILE A 100 -1.91 11.39 2.19
N LEU A 101 -3.04 11.65 1.53
CA LEU A 101 -3.80 12.90 1.70
C LEU A 101 -4.29 13.07 3.14
N ALA A 102 -4.80 12.00 3.75
CA ALA A 102 -5.24 12.02 5.15
C ALA A 102 -4.07 12.35 6.09
N TYR A 103 -2.89 11.76 5.89
CA TYR A 103 -1.70 12.08 6.68
C TYR A 103 -1.35 13.57 6.59
N PHE A 104 -1.30 14.14 5.38
CA PHE A 104 -1.00 15.57 5.24
C PHE A 104 -2.10 16.47 5.80
N TYR A 105 -3.37 16.05 5.71
CA TYR A 105 -4.48 16.78 6.34
C TYR A 105 -4.32 16.84 7.86
N PHE A 106 -4.04 15.71 8.51
CA PHE A 106 -3.83 15.67 9.97
C PHE A 106 -2.52 16.36 10.39
N ALA A 107 -1.46 16.20 9.62
CA ALA A 107 -0.20 16.89 9.84
C ALA A 107 -0.37 18.43 9.84
N LEU A 108 -1.15 18.97 8.89
CA LEU A 108 -1.38 20.42 8.79
C LEU A 108 -2.38 20.93 9.83
N THR A 109 -3.43 20.16 10.14
CA THR A 109 -4.51 20.61 11.03
C THR A 109 -4.22 20.34 12.51
N ALA A 110 -3.61 19.20 12.83
CA ALA A 110 -3.31 18.75 14.19
C ALA A 110 -1.83 18.87 14.58
N HIS A 111 -0.93 19.25 13.66
CA HIS A 111 0.52 19.38 13.90
C HIS A 111 1.22 18.06 14.28
N GLU A 112 0.58 16.94 14.00
CA GLU A 112 1.04 15.58 14.31
C GLU A 112 1.70 14.95 13.07
N ALA A 113 2.93 15.36 12.74
CA ALA A 113 3.73 14.55 11.84
C ALA A 113 4.95 13.99 12.52
N ASP A 114 5.18 12.73 12.19
CA ASP A 114 6.30 11.98 12.66
C ASP A 114 7.07 11.33 11.50
N PHE A 115 8.33 11.00 11.74
CA PHE A 115 9.21 10.39 10.74
C PHE A 115 8.79 8.98 10.33
N ILE A 116 8.15 8.21 11.22
CA ILE A 116 7.73 6.83 10.95
C ILE A 116 6.48 6.82 10.08
N GLY A 117 5.50 7.68 10.37
CA GLY A 117 4.34 7.93 9.52
C GLY A 117 4.78 8.34 8.12
N LEU A 118 5.77 9.24 8.01
CA LEU A 118 6.34 9.64 6.71
C LEU A 118 7.01 8.47 5.98
N ALA A 119 7.74 7.59 6.69
CA ALA A 119 8.32 6.38 6.10
C ALA A 119 7.24 5.44 5.55
N VAL A 120 6.11 5.28 6.27
CA VAL A 120 4.95 4.52 5.77
C VAL A 120 4.36 5.18 4.51
N LYS A 121 4.24 6.51 4.47
CA LYS A 121 3.77 7.23 3.28
C LYS A 121 4.69 7.04 2.07
N VAL A 122 6.01 6.94 2.27
CA VAL A 122 6.96 6.62 1.19
C VAL A 122 6.70 5.24 0.60
N VAL A 123 6.40 4.24 1.43
CA VAL A 123 6.01 2.90 0.95
C VAL A 123 4.70 2.96 0.18
N GLU A 124 3.70 3.69 0.67
CA GLU A 124 2.43 3.91 -0.04
C GLU A 124 2.62 4.58 -1.40
N ALA A 125 3.51 5.58 -1.49
CA ALA A 125 3.87 6.18 -2.78
C ALA A 125 4.55 5.18 -3.72
N ALA A 126 5.40 4.30 -3.19
CA ALA A 126 6.01 3.21 -3.97
C ALA A 126 4.95 2.20 -4.48
N VAL A 127 3.90 1.92 -3.70
CA VAL A 127 2.75 1.11 -4.15
C VAL A 127 2.11 1.76 -5.38
N ILE A 128 1.81 3.05 -5.32
CA ILE A 128 1.20 3.81 -6.42
C ILE A 128 2.06 3.70 -7.68
N VAL A 129 3.36 4.01 -7.57
CA VAL A 129 4.30 3.97 -8.70
C VAL A 129 4.38 2.56 -9.30
N ALA A 130 4.47 1.53 -8.46
CA ALA A 130 4.53 0.14 -8.90
C ALA A 130 3.23 -0.30 -9.61
N ALA A 131 2.07 0.14 -9.10
CA ALA A 131 0.77 -0.14 -9.69
C ALA A 131 0.63 0.52 -11.07
N VAL A 132 0.96 1.82 -11.19
CA VAL A 132 0.92 2.58 -12.44
C VAL A 132 1.85 1.97 -13.48
N ARG A 133 3.09 1.63 -13.11
CA ARG A 133 4.06 0.99 -14.02
C ARG A 133 3.51 -0.30 -14.63
N SER A 134 2.85 -1.15 -13.83
CA SER A 134 2.24 -2.40 -14.30
C SER A 134 1.08 -2.16 -15.28
N VAL A 135 0.36 -1.04 -15.15
CA VAL A 135 -0.69 -0.65 -16.09
C VAL A 135 -0.08 -0.16 -17.41
N LEU A 136 0.92 0.73 -17.34
CA LEU A 136 1.60 1.27 -18.51
C LEU A 136 2.28 0.19 -19.35
N ALA A 137 3.01 -0.73 -18.70
CA ALA A 137 3.68 -1.83 -19.38
C ALA A 137 2.71 -2.76 -20.13
N ARG A 138 1.47 -2.94 -19.63
CA ARG A 138 0.43 -3.71 -20.32
C ARG A 138 -0.11 -2.98 -21.54
N SER A 139 -0.29 -1.66 -21.43
CA SER A 139 -0.74 -0.81 -22.54
C SER A 139 0.26 -0.88 -23.70
N GLU A 140 1.55 -0.75 -23.41
CA GLU A 140 2.62 -0.85 -24.42
C GLU A 140 2.66 -2.24 -25.09
N ALA A 141 2.51 -3.31 -24.31
CA ALA A 141 2.47 -4.67 -24.86
C ALA A 141 1.24 -4.91 -25.76
N GLY A 142 0.09 -4.31 -25.43
CA GLY A 142 -1.12 -4.34 -26.26
C GLY A 142 -0.95 -3.53 -27.56
N ALA A 143 -0.35 -2.35 -27.48
CA ALA A 143 -0.09 -1.48 -28.63
C ALA A 143 0.92 -2.08 -29.63
N ARG A 144 1.82 -2.95 -29.16
CA ARG A 144 2.83 -3.63 -29.99
C ARG A 144 2.33 -4.91 -30.67
N ARG A 145 1.08 -5.34 -30.48
CA ARG A 145 0.49 -6.40 -31.31
C ARG A 145 -0.10 -5.74 -32.57
N PRO A 146 0.53 -5.85 -33.75
CA PRO A 146 -0.16 -5.48 -34.98
C PRO A 146 -1.39 -6.36 -35.10
N TYR A 147 -2.50 -5.79 -35.58
CA TYR A 147 -3.63 -6.57 -36.09
C TYR A 147 -3.06 -7.56 -37.11
N ALA A 148 -2.94 -8.83 -36.73
CA ALA A 148 -2.75 -9.91 -37.68
C ALA A 148 -4.06 -9.99 -38.45
N ALA A 149 -4.03 -9.40 -39.65
CA ALA A 149 -5.04 -9.59 -40.69
C ALA A 149 -4.99 -11.04 -41.22
#